data_AF-A0A454CM74-F1
#
_entry.id   AF-A0A454CM74-F1
#
_cell.length_a   1.000
_cell.length_b   1.000
_cell.length_c   1.000
_cell.angle_alpha   90.00
_cell.angle_beta   90.00
_cell.angle_gamma   90.00
#
_symmetry.space_group_name_H-M   'P 1'
#
loop_
_entity.id
_entity.type
_entity.pdbx_description
1 polymer ?
#
loop_
_entity_poly.entity_id
_entity_poly.type
_entity_poly.pdbx_seq_one_letter_code
_entity_poly.pdbx_strand_id
1 'polypeptide(L)' 'MAEAAPQDAQQNFAIQRIFLKDVSFEAPNSPVIFQKEWNPDVKLDLDTQSRELGEGVYEVVLRL' A
#
# COMPACT_ATOMS: atom_id res chain seq x y z
N MET A 1 26.88 41.27 -8.34
CA MET A 1 26.93 40.23 -7.29
C MET A 1 25.86 39.22 -7.69
N ALA A 2 26.27 38.04 -8.13
CA ALA A 2 25.33 37.00 -8.57
C ALA A 2 24.83 36.24 -7.33
N GLU A 3 23.53 36.30 -7.11
CA GLU A 3 22.84 35.64 -6.00
C GLU A 3 22.77 34.13 -6.29
N ALA A 4 23.38 33.32 -5.43
CA ALA A 4 23.35 31.87 -5.54
C ALA A 4 21.97 31.35 -5.12
N ALA A 5 21.23 30.77 -6.06
CA ALA A 5 19.97 30.10 -5.80
C ALA A 5 20.18 28.90 -4.85
N PRO A 6 19.29 28.66 -3.87
CA PRO A 6 19.38 27.51 -2.99
C PRO A 6 19.29 26.22 -3.81
N GLN A 7 20.26 25.33 -3.61
CA GLN A 7 20.23 23.99 -4.18
C GLN A 7 19.10 23.22 -3.51
N ASP A 8 18.00 23.02 -4.24
CA ASP A 8 16.95 22.08 -3.86
C ASP A 8 17.61 20.71 -3.63
N ALA A 9 17.66 20.28 -2.36
CA ALA A 9 18.11 18.96 -2.00
C ALA A 9 17.15 17.95 -2.66
N GLN A 10 17.59 17.40 -3.79
CA GLN A 10 16.82 16.44 -4.57
C GLN A 10 16.48 15.26 -3.66
N GLN A 11 15.19 15.10 -3.33
CA GLN A 11 14.72 14.01 -2.47
C GLN A 11 15.14 12.68 -3.09
N ASN A 12 16.08 12.00 -2.42
CA ASN A 12 16.61 10.74 -2.88
C ASN A 12 15.60 9.63 -2.51
N PHE A 13 14.75 9.25 -3.47
CA PHE A 13 13.77 8.16 -3.32
C PHE A 13 14.20 6.95 -4.18
N ALA A 14 14.44 5.81 -3.54
CA ALA A 14 14.77 4.57 -4.22
C ALA A 14 13.94 3.40 -3.64
N ILE A 15 13.28 2.65 -4.53
CA ILE A 15 12.51 1.46 -4.14
C ILE A 15 13.49 0.29 -3.96
N GLN A 16 13.65 -0.18 -2.72
CA GLN A 16 14.51 -1.32 -2.41
C GLN A 16 13.85 -2.65 -2.79
N ARG A 17 12.57 -2.82 -2.45
CA ARG A 17 11.80 -4.04 -2.73
C ARG A 17 10.30 -3.80 -2.61
N ILE A 18 9.52 -4.52 -3.42
CA ILE A 18 8.06 -4.62 -3.29
C ILE A 18 7.72 -6.08 -3.04
N PHE A 19 6.90 -6.36 -2.03
CA PHE A 19 6.48 -7.72 -1.68
C PHE A 19 5.13 -7.71 -0.97
N LEU A 20 4.44 -8.85 -0.99
CA LEU A 20 3.21 -9.05 -0.23
C LEU A 20 3.58 -9.44 1.20
N LYS A 21 3.07 -8.68 2.18
CA LYS A 21 3.22 -9.02 3.62
C LYS A 21 2.16 -9.98 4.09
N ASP A 22 0.94 -9.79 3.62
CA ASP A 22 -0.23 -10.56 4.01
C ASP A 22 -1.24 -10.59 2.85
N VAL A 23 -1.97 -11.68 2.74
CA VAL A 23 -3.07 -11.87 1.79
C VAL A 23 -4.08 -12.81 2.41
N SER A 24 -5.34 -12.36 2.47
CA SER A 24 -6.46 -13.19 2.93
C SER A 24 -7.56 -13.20 1.87
N PHE A 25 -8.18 -14.37 1.69
CA PHE A 25 -9.36 -14.54 0.86
C PHE A 25 -10.29 -15.55 1.53
N GLU A 26 -11.53 -15.15 1.75
CA GLU A 26 -12.53 -15.96 2.42
C GLU A 26 -13.84 -15.98 1.62
N ALA A 27 -14.40 -17.18 1.46
CA ALA A 27 -15.66 -17.39 0.75
C ALA A 27 -16.60 -18.27 1.59
N PRO A 28 -17.16 -17.75 2.70
CA PRO A 28 -17.82 -18.55 3.73
C PRO A 28 -19.08 -19.29 3.24
N ASN A 29 -19.76 -18.75 2.22
CA ASN A 29 -21.01 -19.28 1.69
C ASN A 29 -20.84 -20.04 0.37
N SER A 30 -19.61 -20.29 -0.06
CA SER A 30 -19.35 -21.10 -1.26
C SER A 30 -19.60 -22.58 -1.00
N PRO A 31 -20.21 -23.33 -1.94
CA PRO A 31 -20.68 -22.90 -3.26
C PRO A 31 -22.15 -22.43 -3.29
N VAL A 32 -22.86 -22.49 -2.16
CA VAL A 32 -24.31 -22.21 -2.07
C VAL A 32 -24.66 -20.79 -2.56
N ILE A 33 -23.73 -19.84 -2.42
CA ILE A 33 -23.86 -18.48 -2.94
C ILE A 33 -24.14 -18.41 -4.45
N PHE A 34 -23.69 -19.39 -5.24
CA PHE A 34 -23.87 -19.42 -6.70
C PHE A 34 -25.33 -19.60 -7.14
N GLN A 35 -26.22 -20.01 -6.25
CA GLN A 35 -27.66 -20.17 -6.54
C GLN A 35 -28.45 -18.88 -6.31
N LYS A 36 -27.86 -17.87 -5.66
CA LYS A 36 -28.51 -16.59 -5.40
C LYS A 36 -28.35 -15.64 -6.58
N GLU A 37 -29.29 -14.73 -6.75
CA GLU A 37 -29.16 -13.64 -7.72
C GLU A 37 -27.95 -12.75 -7.35
N TRP A 38 -27.14 -12.43 -8.36
CA TRP A 38 -25.88 -11.72 -8.16
C TRP A 38 -26.11 -10.22 -7.96
N ASN A 39 -26.10 -9.78 -6.70
CA ASN A 39 -26.13 -8.37 -6.32
C ASN A 39 -25.13 -8.09 -5.17
N PRO A 40 -23.83 -8.01 -5.48
CA PRO A 40 -22.79 -7.85 -4.47
C PRO A 40 -22.75 -6.42 -3.89
N ASP A 41 -22.52 -6.32 -2.58
CA ASP A 41 -22.13 -5.07 -1.92
C ASP A 41 -20.62 -5.12 -1.68
N VAL A 42 -19.87 -4.18 -2.27
CA VAL A 42 -18.41 -4.15 -2.18
C VAL A 42 -18.01 -3.02 -1.22
N LYS A 43 -17.34 -3.39 -0.13
CA LYS A 43 -16.70 -2.44 0.79
C LYS A 43 -15.21 -2.48 0.58
N LEU A 44 -14.60 -1.31 0.42
CA LEU A 44 -13.18 -1.13 0.23
C LEU A 44 -12.66 -0.23 1.36
N ASP A 45 -11.77 -0.75 2.18
CA ASP A 45 -11.16 -0.04 3.31
C ASP A 45 -9.65 0.04 3.09
N LEU A 46 -9.14 1.26 2.80
CA LEU A 46 -7.71 1.48 2.59
C LEU A 46 -7.04 1.97 3.87
N ASP A 47 -5.94 1.32 4.25
CA ASP A 47 -5.09 1.74 5.36
C ASP A 47 -3.63 1.81 4.91
N THR A 48 -2.91 2.82 5.38
CA THR A 48 -1.48 3.01 5.06
C THR A 48 -0.69 3.13 6.35
N GLN A 49 0.33 2.29 6.49
CA GLN A 49 1.24 2.33 7.62
C GLN A 49 2.67 2.52 7.12
N SER A 50 3.45 3.34 7.82
CA SER A 50 4.88 3.50 7.58
C SER A 50 5.66 3.17 8.85
N ARG A 51 6.80 2.50 8.69
CA ARG A 51 7.77 2.29 9.77
C ARG A 51 9.19 2.45 9.25
N GLU A 52 10.07 2.96 10.10
CA GLU A 52 11.50 3.01 9.82
C GLU A 52 12.12 1.63 10.14
N LEU A 53 12.94 1.11 9.23
CA LEU A 53 13.66 -0.16 9.41
C LEU A 53 15.14 0.04 9.78
N GLY A 54 15.69 1.22 9.49
CA GLY A 54 17.08 1.60 9.72
C GLY A 54 17.37 2.95 9.08
N GLU A 55 18.61 3.43 9.18
CA GLU A 55 19.00 4.76 8.73
C GLU A 55 18.63 5.01 7.25
N GLY A 56 17.60 5.82 7.03
CA GLY A 56 17.12 6.19 5.68
C GLY A 56 16.32 5.11 4.95
N VAL A 57 15.98 3.99 5.60
CA VAL A 57 15.19 2.90 5.01
C VAL A 57 13.82 2.81 5.69
N TYR A 58 12.78 2.94 4.88
CA TYR A 58 11.40 2.89 5.33
C TYR A 58 10.66 1.70 4.72
N GLU A 59 9.83 1.05 5.52
CA GLU A 59 8.82 0.12 5.04
C GLU A 59 7.47 0.84 5.03
N VAL A 60 6.83 0.84 3.86
CA VAL A 60 5.46 1.34 3.69
C VAL A 60 4.58 0.16 3.35
N VAL A 61 3.53 -0.03 4.14
CA VAL A 61 2.54 -1.11 3.97
C VAL A 61 1.22 -0.46 3.61
N LEU A 62 0.70 -0.84 2.45
CA LEU A 62 -0.66 -0.53 2.03
C LEU A 62 -1.53 -1.75 2.30
N ARG A 63 -2.61 -1.57 3.07
CA ARG A 63 -3.63 -2.60 3.35
C ARG A 63 -4.92 -2.20 2.64
N LEU A 64 -5.57 -3.21 2.05
CA LEU A 64 -6.74 -3.13 1.20
C LEU A 64 -7.79 -4.14 1.68
#